data_AF-A0A9E6EGH2-F1
#
_entry.id   AF-A0A9E6EGH2-F1
#
_cell.length_a   1.000
_cell.length_b   1.000
_cell.length_c   1.000
_cell.angle_alpha   90.00
_cell.angle_beta   90.00
_cell.angle_gamma   90.00
#
_symmetry.space_group_name_H-M   'P 1'
#
loop_
_entity.id
_entity.type
_entity.pdbx_description
1 polymer ?
#
loop_
_entity_poly.entity_id
_entity_poly.type
_entity_poly.pdbx_seq_one_letter_code
_entity_poly.pdbx_strand_id
1 'polypeptide(L)'
;MEKRKVLQNKQMQSQAAFTLRDYNAKAPFAGFLPGIGGKFGIPTWAFYVNRGQGICSFGTQDKDHALMEYLPATQAYQLANHQGFRTFLKIHGGRNPMLYEPFQYARKNPLQIEQEMTVSADRILLRDHNPQAGLETTVEFFSLLNENVGGLMRILTLQNAGPRPLELEVADGLPVLLPFGLEEDGLKNRRYLMEAFMGT
;
A
#
# COMPACT_ATOMS: atom_id res chain seq x y z
N MET A 1 -13.63 -35.64 36.40
CA MET A 1 -12.23 -35.20 36.52
C MET A 1 -11.52 -35.82 35.34
N GLU A 2 -11.21 -35.09 34.27
CA GLU A 2 -10.05 -34.20 34.21
C GLU A 2 -10.29 -33.13 33.13
N LYS A 3 -10.02 -31.87 33.50
CA LYS A 3 -10.24 -30.67 32.70
C LYS A 3 -8.95 -30.28 31.97
N ARG A 4 -9.13 -29.73 30.76
CA ARG A 4 -8.27 -28.73 30.09
C ARG A 4 -6.91 -29.20 29.54
N LYS A 5 -6.77 -29.05 28.23
CA LYS A 5 -6.05 -27.90 27.65
C LYS A 5 -6.62 -27.58 26.27
N VAL A 6 -7.63 -26.72 26.28
CA VAL A 6 -7.93 -25.84 25.14
C VAL A 6 -6.67 -25.00 24.95
N LEU A 7 -6.00 -25.16 23.82
CA LEU A 7 -4.94 -24.26 23.38
C LEU A 7 -5.61 -22.91 23.12
N GLN A 8 -5.63 -22.09 24.16
CA GLN A 8 -6.05 -20.71 24.13
C GLN A 8 -5.26 -19.98 23.05
N ASN A 9 -6.00 -19.29 22.18
CA ASN A 9 -5.54 -18.23 21.30
C ASN A 9 -4.45 -17.43 22.00
N LYS A 10 -3.20 -17.65 21.56
CA LYS A 10 -2.10 -16.77 21.87
C LYS A 10 -2.38 -15.50 21.08
N GLN A 11 -2.99 -14.51 21.74
CA GLN A 11 -2.93 -13.12 21.32
C GLN A 11 -1.45 -12.81 21.04
N MET A 12 -1.10 -12.62 19.76
CA MET A 12 0.17 -12.02 19.36
C MET A 12 0.12 -10.52 19.72
N GLN A 13 0.25 -10.23 21.01
CA GLN A 13 0.76 -8.96 21.52
C GLN A 13 2.27 -9.18 21.72
N SER A 14 3.22 -8.39 21.22
CA SER A 14 3.24 -7.08 20.61
C SER A 14 4.41 -7.08 19.62
N GLN A 15 4.17 -7.06 18.31
CA GLN A 15 5.24 -6.67 17.40
C GLN A 15 5.58 -5.21 17.72
N ALA A 16 6.87 -4.90 17.89
CA ALA A 16 7.33 -3.53 18.00
C ALA A 16 6.90 -2.81 16.71
N ALA A 17 5.82 -2.06 16.80
CA ALA A 17 5.27 -1.27 15.71
C ALA A 17 5.51 0.20 16.06
N PHE A 18 5.86 1.00 15.06
CA PHE A 18 5.92 2.44 15.21
C PHE A 18 4.86 3.09 14.33
N THR A 19 4.21 4.13 14.85
CA THR A 19 3.17 4.86 14.15
C THR A 19 3.61 6.29 13.90
N LEU A 20 3.60 6.72 12.65
CA LEU A 20 3.77 8.11 12.26
C LEU A 20 2.42 8.72 11.92
N ARG A 21 2.04 9.72 12.70
CA ARG A 21 0.96 10.65 12.35
C ARG A 21 1.42 11.67 11.33
N ASP A 22 0.54 12.01 10.41
CA ASP A 22 0.76 12.90 9.27
C ASP A 22 2.00 12.50 8.45
N TYR A 23 2.19 11.20 8.23
CA TYR A 23 3.42 10.64 7.67
C TYR A 23 3.82 11.26 6.31
N ASN A 24 2.84 11.59 5.47
CA ASN A 24 3.03 12.28 4.18
C ASN A 24 3.73 13.64 4.33
N ALA A 25 3.55 14.33 5.46
CA ALA A 25 4.15 15.62 5.76
C ALA A 25 5.50 15.52 6.49
N LYS A 26 5.89 14.34 6.96
CA LYS A 26 7.15 14.12 7.68
C LYS A 26 8.34 14.09 6.72
N ALA A 27 9.54 14.22 7.28
CA ALA A 27 10.79 14.03 6.56
C ALA A 27 10.75 12.69 5.78
N PRO A 28 11.27 12.65 4.53
CA PRO A 28 11.23 11.43 3.72
C PRO A 28 11.93 10.27 4.43
N PHE A 29 11.29 9.11 4.47
CA PHE A 29 11.90 7.85 4.88
C PHE A 29 11.38 6.70 4.04
N ALA A 30 12.21 5.66 3.93
CA ALA A 30 11.92 4.49 3.12
C ALA A 30 12.37 3.21 3.85
N GLY A 31 11.83 2.08 3.43
CA GLY A 31 12.19 0.78 3.96
C GLY A 31 11.75 -0.35 3.04
N PHE A 32 12.00 -1.59 3.46
CA PHE A 32 11.55 -2.79 2.78
C PHE A 32 10.69 -3.62 3.71
N LEU A 33 9.59 -4.15 3.21
CA LEU A 33 8.95 -5.29 3.86
C LEU A 33 9.90 -6.49 3.79
N PRO A 34 9.93 -7.35 4.82
CA PRO A 34 10.80 -8.50 4.81
C PRO A 34 10.46 -9.41 3.62
N GLY A 35 11.47 -9.71 2.82
CA GLY A 35 11.39 -10.67 1.71
C GLY A 35 11.33 -12.11 2.19
N ILE A 36 10.47 -12.41 3.16
CA ILE A 36 10.29 -13.72 3.75
C ILE A 36 9.00 -14.31 3.19
N GLY A 37 9.12 -15.38 2.42
CA GLY A 37 7.97 -16.14 1.87
C GLY A 37 7.50 -17.27 2.78
N GLY A 38 8.05 -17.41 3.99
CA GLY A 38 7.84 -18.60 4.84
C GLY A 38 8.77 -19.75 4.47
N LYS A 39 8.64 -20.90 5.14
CA LYS A 39 9.60 -22.02 5.01
C LYS A 39 9.62 -22.62 3.60
N PHE A 40 8.46 -22.60 2.93
CA PHE A 40 8.26 -23.21 1.62
C PHE A 40 7.72 -22.23 0.57
N GLY A 41 7.55 -20.96 0.92
CA GLY A 41 6.99 -20.00 -0.01
C GLY A 41 8.04 -19.16 -0.72
N ILE A 42 7.62 -18.51 -1.80
CA ILE A 42 8.49 -17.70 -2.64
C ILE A 42 8.60 -16.28 -2.07
N PRO A 43 9.82 -15.77 -1.82
CA PRO A 43 10.02 -14.45 -1.25
C PRO A 43 9.63 -13.33 -2.23
N THR A 44 9.03 -12.26 -1.70
CA THR A 44 8.69 -11.04 -2.43
C THR A 44 9.39 -9.87 -1.79
N TRP A 45 10.12 -9.07 -2.56
CA TRP A 45 10.68 -7.82 -2.06
C TRP A 45 9.66 -6.71 -2.32
N ALA A 46 9.45 -5.82 -1.34
CA ALA A 46 8.56 -4.68 -1.49
C ALA A 46 9.16 -3.45 -0.82
N PHE A 47 9.47 -2.45 -1.64
CA PHE A 47 10.03 -1.17 -1.26
C PHE A 47 8.91 -0.17 -1.00
N TYR A 48 8.95 0.47 0.17
CA TYR A 48 7.96 1.45 0.58
C TYR A 48 8.61 2.77 1.01
N VAL A 49 7.86 3.84 0.86
CA VAL A 49 8.19 5.20 1.27
C VAL A 49 7.05 5.79 2.06
N ASN A 50 7.29 6.85 2.85
CA ASN A 50 6.25 7.56 3.58
C ASN A 50 5.46 8.56 2.72
N ARG A 51 5.10 8.17 1.49
CA ARG A 51 4.34 8.98 0.55
C ARG A 51 3.22 8.14 -0.07
N GLY A 52 2.04 8.74 -0.22
CA GLY A 52 0.89 8.07 -0.85
C GLY A 52 0.55 6.76 -0.14
N GLN A 53 0.11 5.76 -0.90
CA GLN A 53 -0.19 4.44 -0.32
C GLN A 53 1.05 3.58 -0.01
N GLY A 54 2.22 4.19 0.17
CA GLY A 54 3.40 3.54 0.75
C GLY A 54 4.25 2.77 -0.25
N ILE A 55 3.70 1.74 -0.87
CA ILE A 55 4.44 0.85 -1.79
C ILE A 55 4.76 1.58 -3.10
N CYS A 56 6.03 1.53 -3.50
CA CYS A 56 6.55 2.24 -4.67
C CYS A 56 7.39 1.36 -5.60
N SER A 57 7.80 0.17 -5.18
CA SER A 57 8.37 -0.86 -6.03
C SER A 57 8.17 -2.22 -5.37
N PHE A 58 7.91 -3.27 -6.14
CA PHE A 58 7.89 -4.63 -5.60
C PHE A 58 8.04 -5.68 -6.71
N GLY A 59 8.48 -6.86 -6.32
CA GLY A 59 8.74 -7.96 -7.24
C GLY A 59 9.14 -9.23 -6.51
N THR A 60 9.51 -10.24 -7.27
CA THR A 60 10.03 -11.51 -6.74
C THR A 60 11.50 -11.64 -7.08
N GLN A 61 12.24 -12.50 -6.36
CA GLN A 61 13.63 -12.86 -6.66
C GLN A 61 14.64 -11.68 -6.69
N ASP A 62 14.63 -10.88 -7.74
CA ASP A 62 15.52 -9.76 -8.02
C ASP A 62 14.77 -8.66 -8.79
N LYS A 63 15.49 -7.67 -9.33
CA LYS A 63 14.89 -6.49 -9.97
C LYS A 63 14.55 -6.70 -11.45
N ASP A 64 15.04 -7.76 -12.08
CA ASP A 64 14.63 -8.17 -13.43
C ASP A 64 13.26 -8.88 -13.39
N HIS A 65 12.81 -9.25 -12.20
CA HIS A 65 11.51 -9.87 -11.92
C HIS A 65 10.59 -8.92 -11.11
N ALA A 66 10.70 -7.63 -11.41
CA ALA A 66 9.87 -6.57 -10.84
C ALA A 66 8.45 -6.59 -11.42
N LEU A 67 7.43 -6.58 -10.55
CA LEU A 67 6.04 -6.29 -10.97
C LEU A 67 5.81 -4.78 -11.07
N MET A 68 6.53 -4.00 -10.25
CA MET A 68 6.59 -2.56 -10.30
C MET A 68 8.05 -2.12 -10.28
N GLU A 69 8.41 -1.21 -11.20
CA GLU A 69 9.78 -0.75 -11.43
C GLU A 69 10.50 -0.41 -10.12
N TYR A 70 11.71 -0.95 -9.93
CA TYR A 70 12.55 -0.61 -8.80
C TYR A 70 13.03 0.85 -8.90
N LEU A 71 12.61 1.73 -8.01
CA LEU A 71 12.99 3.14 -8.00
C LEU A 71 14.01 3.44 -6.90
N PRO A 72 15.03 4.28 -7.15
CA PRO A 72 15.83 4.84 -6.07
C PRO A 72 14.93 5.72 -5.19
N ALA A 73 15.26 5.81 -3.89
CA ALA A 73 14.41 6.48 -2.89
C ALA A 73 14.01 7.91 -3.28
N THR A 74 14.90 8.68 -3.90
CA THR A 74 14.63 10.06 -4.33
C THR A 74 13.50 10.14 -5.37
N GLN A 75 13.47 9.22 -6.33
CA GLN A 75 12.41 9.13 -7.33
C GLN A 75 11.14 8.54 -6.71
N ALA A 76 11.28 7.53 -5.85
CA ALA A 76 10.15 6.92 -5.16
C ALA A 76 9.32 7.95 -4.36
N TYR A 77 9.97 8.88 -3.65
CA TYR A 77 9.27 9.95 -2.93
C TYR A 77 8.45 10.86 -3.85
N GLN A 78 8.89 11.07 -5.08
CA GLN A 78 8.21 11.92 -6.07
C GLN A 78 7.08 11.18 -6.77
N LEU A 79 7.27 9.89 -7.04
CA LEU A 79 6.41 9.09 -7.91
C LEU A 79 5.40 8.22 -7.15
N ALA A 80 5.55 8.02 -5.84
CA ALA A 80 4.65 7.15 -5.06
C ALA A 80 3.16 7.50 -5.20
N ASN A 81 2.82 8.79 -5.28
CA ASN A 81 1.42 9.25 -5.46
C ASN A 81 0.88 9.03 -6.88
N HIS A 82 1.76 8.79 -7.86
CA HIS A 82 1.40 8.70 -9.27
C HIS A 82 1.50 7.28 -9.82
N GLN A 83 2.55 6.54 -9.43
CA GLN A 83 2.86 5.21 -9.92
C GLN A 83 2.53 4.11 -8.88
N GLY A 84 2.47 4.45 -7.59
CA GLY A 84 2.05 3.51 -6.54
C GLY A 84 0.56 3.21 -6.58
N PHE A 85 0.09 2.39 -5.64
CA PHE A 85 -1.34 2.08 -5.52
C PHE A 85 -2.17 3.33 -5.29
N ARG A 86 -3.36 3.40 -5.89
CA ARG A 86 -4.29 4.53 -5.75
C ARG A 86 -5.71 4.04 -5.55
N THR A 87 -6.46 4.77 -4.72
CA THR A 87 -7.87 4.53 -4.44
C THR A 87 -8.64 5.81 -4.73
N PHE A 88 -9.62 5.75 -5.61
CA PHE A 88 -10.53 6.85 -5.92
C PHE A 88 -11.92 6.51 -5.46
N LEU A 89 -12.54 7.45 -4.76
CA LEU A 89 -13.86 7.30 -4.16
C LEU A 89 -14.75 8.42 -4.66
N LYS A 90 -15.95 8.05 -5.13
CA LYS A 90 -17.03 8.98 -5.40
C LYS A 90 -18.14 8.71 -4.39
N ILE A 91 -18.36 9.69 -3.52
CA ILE A 91 -19.23 9.60 -2.36
C ILE A 91 -20.52 10.35 -2.66
N HIS A 92 -21.64 9.64 -2.65
CA HIS A 92 -22.97 10.20 -2.89
C HIS A 92 -23.60 10.68 -1.57
N GLY A 93 -24.51 11.65 -1.64
CA GLY A 93 -25.17 12.21 -0.44
C GLY A 93 -25.68 13.64 -0.53
N GLY A 94 -25.57 14.30 -1.70
CA GLY A 94 -26.06 15.66 -1.93
C GLY A 94 -26.36 15.91 -3.42
N ARG A 95 -26.58 17.18 -3.81
CA ARG A 95 -26.83 17.55 -5.23
C ARG A 95 -25.69 17.17 -6.17
N ASN A 96 -24.45 17.22 -5.66
CA ASN A 96 -23.24 16.82 -6.36
C ASN A 96 -22.48 15.79 -5.51
N PRO A 97 -21.93 14.71 -6.12
CA PRO A 97 -21.09 13.76 -5.41
C PRO A 97 -19.74 14.37 -5.04
N MET A 98 -19.16 13.93 -3.94
CA MET A 98 -17.81 14.31 -3.52
C MET A 98 -16.80 13.33 -4.10
N LEU A 99 -15.77 13.85 -4.78
CA LEU A 99 -14.62 13.06 -5.23
C LEU A 99 -13.54 13.10 -4.16
N TYR A 100 -13.04 11.94 -3.78
CA TYR A 100 -12.03 11.81 -2.72
C TYR A 100 -10.98 10.78 -3.11
N GLU A 101 -9.71 11.15 -2.97
CA GLU A 101 -8.56 10.27 -3.13
C GLU A 101 -7.81 10.21 -1.79
N PRO A 102 -7.98 9.14 -0.98
CA PRO A 102 -7.28 8.97 0.28
C PRO A 102 -5.75 8.97 0.12
N PHE A 103 -5.04 9.22 1.22
CA PHE A 103 -3.56 9.18 1.33
C PHE A 103 -2.81 10.24 0.51
N GLN A 104 -3.52 11.20 -0.09
CA GLN A 104 -2.90 12.34 -0.78
C GLN A 104 -2.26 13.31 0.22
N TYR A 105 -1.17 13.95 -0.20
CA TYR A 105 -0.51 14.97 0.61
C TYR A 105 -1.28 16.31 0.52
N ALA A 106 -1.82 16.76 1.64
CA ALA A 106 -2.46 18.07 1.74
C ALA A 106 -1.56 19.07 2.50
N ARG A 107 -0.83 19.94 1.77
CA ARG A 107 0.00 21.03 2.37
C ARG A 107 -0.78 21.93 3.32
N LYS A 108 -2.04 22.18 3.00
CA LYS A 108 -3.06 22.79 3.85
C LYS A 108 -4.24 21.83 3.80
N ASN A 109 -4.67 21.36 4.95
CA ASN A 109 -5.72 20.35 5.03
C ASN A 109 -7.04 21.01 5.49
N PRO A 110 -7.82 21.61 4.56
CA PRO A 110 -9.10 22.22 4.92
C PRO A 110 -10.12 21.18 5.41
N LEU A 111 -9.89 19.90 5.12
CA LEU A 111 -10.78 18.79 5.46
C LEU A 111 -10.44 18.15 6.82
N GLN A 112 -9.35 18.56 7.47
CA GLN A 112 -8.83 17.96 8.70
C GLN A 112 -8.63 16.43 8.58
N ILE A 113 -8.21 15.96 7.41
CA ILE A 113 -7.85 14.54 7.20
C ILE A 113 -6.73 14.12 8.16
N GLU A 114 -6.95 13.03 8.88
CA GLU A 114 -5.93 12.43 9.74
C GLU A 114 -5.30 11.25 9.01
N GLN A 115 -3.97 11.27 8.84
CA GLN A 115 -3.25 10.21 8.16
C GLN A 115 -2.24 9.57 9.10
N GLU A 116 -2.23 8.25 9.18
CA GLU A 116 -1.27 7.50 9.98
C GLU A 116 -0.62 6.39 9.15
N MET A 117 0.68 6.18 9.37
CA MET A 117 1.41 5.03 8.86
C MET A 117 1.98 4.26 10.05
N THR A 118 1.54 3.02 10.22
CA THR A 118 2.07 2.08 11.21
C THR A 118 2.93 1.06 10.49
N VAL A 119 4.19 0.93 10.91
CA VAL A 119 5.12 -0.05 10.39
C VAL A 119 5.43 -1.04 11.50
N SER A 120 5.19 -2.32 11.20
CA SER A 120 5.53 -3.45 12.05
C SER A 120 6.61 -4.29 11.37
N ALA A 121 7.05 -5.37 12.02
CA ALA A 121 8.11 -6.22 11.49
C ALA A 121 7.78 -6.87 10.13
N ASP A 122 6.50 -7.17 9.85
CA ASP A 122 6.04 -7.95 8.69
C ASP A 122 5.04 -7.21 7.79
N ARG A 123 4.62 -6.00 8.17
CA ARG A 123 3.52 -5.29 7.52
C ARG A 123 3.61 -3.78 7.65
N ILE A 124 2.88 -3.11 6.76
CA ILE A 124 2.60 -1.68 6.84
C ILE A 124 1.09 -1.49 6.82
N LEU A 125 0.61 -0.65 7.72
CA LEU A 125 -0.79 -0.26 7.81
C LEU A 125 -0.89 1.25 7.63
N LEU A 126 -1.68 1.68 6.66
CA LEU A 126 -1.99 3.08 6.41
C LEU A 126 -3.43 3.34 6.78
N ARG A 127 -3.68 4.44 7.49
CA ARG A 127 -5.01 4.94 7.82
C ARG A 127 -5.16 6.35 7.28
N ASP A 128 -6.29 6.61 6.67
CA ASP A 128 -6.74 7.93 6.24
C ASP A 128 -8.18 8.12 6.72
N HIS A 129 -8.40 9.06 7.63
CA HIS A 129 -9.71 9.36 8.18
C HIS A 129 -10.16 10.73 7.69
N ASN A 130 -11.31 10.76 7.01
CA ASN A 130 -11.96 11.96 6.52
C ASN A 130 -13.22 12.27 7.35
N PRO A 131 -13.14 13.18 8.33
CA PRO A 131 -14.28 13.50 9.19
C PRO A 131 -15.46 14.12 8.44
N GLN A 132 -15.20 14.88 7.36
CA GLN A 132 -16.25 15.53 6.58
C GLN A 132 -17.08 14.51 5.77
N ALA A 133 -16.41 13.48 5.26
CA ALA A 133 -17.06 12.35 4.61
C ALA A 133 -17.73 11.38 5.61
N GLY A 134 -17.25 11.35 6.86
CA GLY A 134 -17.55 10.27 7.80
C GLY A 134 -17.00 8.93 7.31
N LEU A 135 -15.81 8.93 6.69
CA LEU A 135 -15.21 7.75 6.07
C LEU A 135 -13.78 7.55 6.58
N GLU A 136 -13.47 6.32 6.97
CA GLU A 136 -12.11 5.86 7.22
C GLU A 136 -11.69 4.88 6.12
N THR A 137 -10.52 5.12 5.54
CA THR A 137 -9.88 4.25 4.56
C THR A 137 -8.60 3.70 5.16
N THR A 138 -8.48 2.37 5.13
CA THR A 138 -7.31 1.66 5.66
C THR A 138 -6.72 0.76 4.59
N VAL A 139 -5.40 0.77 4.44
CA VAL A 139 -4.68 -0.13 3.54
C VAL A 139 -3.60 -0.87 4.31
N GLU A 140 -3.61 -2.20 4.24
CA GLU A 140 -2.61 -3.07 4.83
C GLU A 140 -1.79 -3.78 3.75
N PHE A 141 -0.47 -3.82 3.94
CA PHE A 141 0.46 -4.52 3.05
C PHE A 141 1.31 -5.53 3.83
N PHE A 142 1.43 -6.75 3.30
CA PHE A 142 2.31 -7.80 3.84
C PHE A 142 2.66 -8.84 2.76
N SER A 143 3.74 -9.58 2.95
CA SER A 143 4.14 -10.65 2.02
C SER A 143 3.23 -11.87 2.15
N LEU A 144 2.88 -12.50 1.03
CA LEU A 144 2.19 -13.78 1.00
C LEU A 144 3.13 -14.89 1.50
N LEU A 145 2.69 -15.69 2.47
CA LEU A 145 3.52 -16.68 3.15
C LEU A 145 3.10 -18.12 2.83
N ASN A 146 4.09 -18.99 2.66
CA ASN A 146 3.97 -20.44 2.45
C ASN A 146 3.19 -20.85 1.20
N GLU A 147 3.11 -19.98 0.20
CA GLU A 147 2.49 -20.26 -1.08
C GLU A 147 3.54 -20.52 -2.16
N ASN A 148 3.18 -21.32 -3.17
CA ASN A 148 4.04 -21.63 -4.31
C ASN A 148 4.19 -20.46 -5.31
N VAL A 149 3.67 -19.28 -4.95
CA VAL A 149 3.79 -18.03 -5.69
C VAL A 149 4.21 -16.92 -4.73
N GLY A 150 5.09 -16.03 -5.19
CA GLY A 150 5.46 -14.83 -4.45
C GLY A 150 4.41 -13.76 -4.70
N GLY A 151 3.92 -13.12 -3.63
CA GLY A 151 2.93 -12.07 -3.76
C GLY A 151 3.05 -11.02 -2.65
N LEU A 152 2.73 -9.79 -3.02
CA LEU A 152 2.43 -8.72 -2.06
C LEU A 152 0.92 -8.70 -1.85
N MET A 153 0.48 -8.99 -0.63
CA MET A 153 -0.92 -8.86 -0.25
C MET A 153 -1.22 -7.39 0.06
N ARG A 154 -2.32 -6.90 -0.50
CA ARG A 154 -2.90 -5.60 -0.19
C ARG A 154 -4.35 -5.78 0.22
N ILE A 155 -4.73 -5.26 1.39
CA ILE A 155 -6.11 -5.25 1.86
C ILE A 155 -6.56 -3.80 1.98
N LEU A 156 -7.57 -3.41 1.20
CA LEU A 156 -8.26 -2.12 1.30
C LEU A 156 -9.54 -2.31 2.12
N THR A 157 -9.69 -1.51 3.18
CA THR A 157 -10.89 -1.46 4.02
C THR A 157 -11.48 -0.06 3.97
N LEU A 158 -12.75 0.03 3.59
CA LEU A 158 -13.54 1.26 3.62
C LEU A 158 -14.57 1.15 4.74
N GLN A 159 -14.47 2.00 5.76
CA GLN A 159 -15.35 1.97 6.91
C GLN A 159 -16.14 3.27 7.03
N ASN A 160 -17.47 3.14 7.02
CA ASN A 160 -18.36 4.25 7.37
C ASN A 160 -18.21 4.56 8.87
N ALA A 161 -17.62 5.71 9.17
CA ALA A 161 -17.44 6.25 10.51
C ALA A 161 -18.53 7.26 10.88
N GLY A 162 -19.44 7.57 9.95
CA GLY A 162 -20.55 8.50 10.15
C GLY A 162 -21.85 7.83 10.59
N PRO A 163 -22.83 8.64 11.03
CA PRO A 163 -24.14 8.14 11.47
C PRO A 163 -25.11 7.83 10.31
N ARG A 164 -24.78 8.21 9.07
CA ARG A 164 -25.63 8.02 7.90
C ARG A 164 -25.05 6.96 6.97
N PRO A 165 -25.87 6.14 6.29
CA PRO A 165 -25.39 5.27 5.24
C PRO A 165 -24.63 6.04 4.15
N LEU A 166 -23.57 5.43 3.61
CA LEU A 166 -22.78 5.96 2.51
C LEU A 166 -23.01 5.10 1.27
N GLU A 167 -23.22 5.77 0.14
CA GLU A 167 -23.21 5.14 -1.18
C GLU A 167 -21.93 5.56 -1.90
N LEU A 168 -21.17 4.57 -2.36
CA LEU A 168 -19.80 4.74 -2.84
C LEU A 168 -19.63 4.09 -4.22
N GLU A 169 -19.01 4.80 -5.16
CA GLU A 169 -18.34 4.19 -6.31
C GLU A 169 -16.83 4.19 -6.06
N VAL A 170 -16.16 3.07 -6.34
CA VAL A 170 -14.75 2.85 -5.98
C VAL A 170 -13.98 2.42 -7.22
N ALA A 171 -12.86 3.09 -7.48
CA ALA A 171 -11.83 2.65 -8.42
C ALA A 171 -10.51 2.51 -7.66
N ASP A 172 -10.00 1.29 -7.56
CA ASP A 172 -8.83 0.97 -6.73
C ASP A 172 -7.88 0.04 -7.49
N GLY A 173 -6.58 0.24 -7.33
CA GLY A 173 -5.59 -0.64 -7.91
C GLY A 173 -4.21 -0.01 -8.08
N LEU A 174 -3.40 -0.71 -8.86
CA LEU A 174 -2.07 -0.25 -9.28
C LEU A 174 -2.17 0.34 -10.70
N PRO A 175 -1.68 1.58 -10.93
CA PRO A 175 -1.84 2.24 -12.22
C PRO A 175 -0.86 1.72 -13.29
N VAL A 176 0.26 1.09 -12.89
CA VAL A 176 1.29 0.59 -13.80
C VAL A 176 1.79 -0.77 -13.31
N LEU A 177 1.81 -1.78 -14.18
CA LEU A 177 2.34 -3.11 -13.91
C LEU A 177 3.29 -3.50 -15.04
N LEU A 178 4.47 -4.02 -14.69
CA LEU A 178 5.47 -4.41 -15.67
C LEU A 178 5.18 -5.82 -16.22
N PRO A 179 5.17 -6.02 -17.54
CA PRO A 179 5.10 -7.36 -18.11
C PRO A 179 6.37 -8.15 -17.79
N PHE A 180 6.23 -9.47 -17.76
CA PHE A 180 7.35 -10.39 -17.52
C PHE A 180 8.42 -10.29 -18.62
N GLY A 181 9.69 -10.46 -18.23
CA GLY A 181 10.82 -10.53 -19.15
C GLY A 181 11.49 -9.17 -19.44
N LEU A 182 11.15 -8.13 -18.69
CA LEU A 182 11.81 -6.83 -18.78
C LEU A 182 12.97 -6.72 -17.77
N GLU A 183 14.17 -6.57 -18.29
CA GLU A 183 15.39 -6.40 -17.49
C GLU A 183 15.46 -4.99 -16.88
N GLU A 184 16.05 -4.87 -15.68
CA GLU A 184 16.25 -3.60 -14.97
C GLU A 184 17.05 -2.61 -15.85
N ASP A 185 18.13 -3.06 -16.49
CA ASP A 185 18.95 -2.22 -17.36
C ASP A 185 18.13 -1.62 -18.52
N GLY A 186 17.26 -2.44 -19.12
CA GLY A 186 16.34 -2.00 -20.16
C GLY A 186 15.40 -0.90 -19.67
N LEU A 187 14.80 -1.08 -18.49
CA LEU A 187 13.90 -0.10 -17.87
C LEU A 187 14.62 1.20 -17.50
N LYS A 188 15.88 1.14 -17.08
CA LYS A 188 16.66 2.32 -16.66
C LYS A 188 17.28 3.09 -17.80
N ASN A 189 17.82 2.39 -18.80
CA ASN A 189 18.66 3.00 -19.83
C ASN A 189 17.98 3.04 -21.21
N ARG A 190 16.93 2.25 -21.43
CA ARG A 190 16.21 2.12 -22.71
C ARG A 190 14.69 2.13 -22.52
N ARG A 191 14.19 2.93 -21.57
CA ARG A 191 12.79 2.96 -21.13
C ARG A 191 11.77 3.05 -22.27
N TYR A 192 11.90 4.02 -23.16
CA TYR A 192 10.95 4.21 -24.28
C TYR A 192 10.93 3.03 -25.25
N LEU A 193 12.07 2.35 -25.43
CA LEU A 193 12.12 1.14 -26.23
C LEU A 193 11.35 0.01 -25.53
N MET A 194 11.57 -0.17 -24.22
CA MET A 194 10.82 -1.17 -23.45
C MET A 194 9.32 -0.88 -23.47
N GLU A 195 8.91 0.37 -23.23
CA GLU A 195 7.51 0.80 -23.27
C GLU A 195 6.83 0.52 -24.62
N ALA A 196 7.55 0.67 -25.75
CA ALA A 196 7.02 0.36 -27.07
C ALA A 196 6.68 -1.14 -27.25
N PHE A 197 7.32 -2.04 -26.49
CA PHE A 197 7.06 -3.48 -26.51
C PHE A 197 6.11 -3.95 -25.39
N MET A 198 5.67 -3.06 -24.50
CA MET A 198 4.84 -3.43 -23.35
C MET A 198 3.39 -3.84 -23.70
N GLY A 199 2.91 -3.58 -24.92
CA GLY A 199 1.57 -3.97 -25.37
C GLY A 199 0.46 -3.38 -24.52
N THR A 200 -0.16 -2.29 -24.99
CA THR A 200 -1.33 -1.68 -24.32
C THR A 200 -2.56 -2.58 -24.39
#